data_AF-A0A0E3SDA3-F1
#
_entry.id   AF-A0A0E3SDA3-F1
#
_cell.length_a   1.000
_cell.length_b   1.000
_cell.length_c   1.000
_cell.angle_alpha   90.00
_cell.angle_beta   90.00
_cell.angle_gamma   90.00
#
_symmetry.space_group_name_H-M   'P 1'
#
loop_
_entity.id
_entity.type
_entity.pdbx_description
1 polymer ?
#
loop_
_entity_poly.entity_id
_entity_poly.type
_entity_poly.pdbx_seq_one_letter_code
_entity_poly.pdbx_strand_id
1 'polypeptide(L)'
;MVQTQTFGQICFLLVILILISLSGTGMASELHVGAGESIQNAINEASPGDIILVESGKFNESIYLNKENLTLKSASGNPDNTIIAGENAGSYVFEIVASGVNVSGFSVTEGRCGIFLNNVRNCTISDNKISNQEVGIYLFKSGNNLLINNMVYSNLDCGVKLLTSPDNVIYGNYFNNMENARDNKLNTWNKSKGNYWSDYEGTDENGDGIGDTAYAVNPEAGSIDHMPLMEYPPAPPVLPSARFTSDVIEGLTPLSVRFKDFSENATSRLWEFGDGNSSSYPSPLHTYFSEGNYVVSLTVSNENGSDSAYVTIKVLNASEQSGPILPEAELISNNTTGHVPLVIKFVDVSKNADCVTWAFGDGKTSCCPEPEHTFCCPGNYTVSLTAENENGSSSTCIVITVQKNETDMDAEENAGEENAGEENIGNPEVIDSTEKKGGLVNLIKEYVSGISDEIIDDDNINTEANENSESNPGSESESTKNHRIIDREELESIKDSVVSGARSKVFAETEMSLENETLKAQKNIESFMDNSIPESTDNSLPEIKRRIAPWVPSFLGLAGAVFIVSLLKRGRGTRK
;
A
#
# COMPACT_ATOMS: atom_id res chain seq x y z
N MET A 1 -13.25 -0.82 75.17
CA MET A 1 -12.60 -1.24 73.91
C MET A 1 -13.58 -1.60 72.78
N VAL A 2 -14.89 -1.75 73.01
CA VAL A 2 -15.86 -2.09 71.93
C VAL A 2 -16.39 -0.85 71.19
N GLN A 3 -16.63 0.28 71.88
CA GLN A 3 -17.18 1.52 71.27
C GLN A 3 -16.29 2.16 70.19
N THR A 4 -14.98 1.93 70.20
CA THR A 4 -14.07 2.50 69.20
C THR A 4 -14.13 1.77 67.85
N GLN A 5 -14.40 0.46 67.83
CA GLN A 5 -14.60 -0.27 66.57
C GLN A 5 -15.89 0.15 65.87
N THR A 6 -17.00 0.31 66.60
CA THR A 6 -18.28 0.71 66.00
C THR A 6 -18.24 2.14 65.46
N PHE A 7 -17.58 3.08 66.15
CA PHE A 7 -17.41 4.44 65.63
C PHE A 7 -16.56 4.46 64.35
N GLY A 8 -15.45 3.71 64.32
CA GLY A 8 -14.63 3.56 63.12
C GLY A 8 -15.39 2.97 61.93
N GLN A 9 -16.20 1.93 62.16
CA GLN A 9 -17.05 1.33 61.13
C GLN A 9 -18.14 2.28 60.63
N ILE A 10 -18.77 3.06 61.51
CA ILE A 10 -19.78 4.07 61.13
C ILE A 10 -19.13 5.20 60.31
N CYS A 11 -17.97 5.70 60.71
CA CYS A 11 -17.22 6.69 59.93
C CYS A 11 -16.76 6.13 58.57
N PHE A 12 -16.31 4.87 58.50
CA PHE A 12 -15.92 4.22 57.25
C PHE A 12 -17.13 4.03 56.32
N LEU A 13 -18.29 3.61 56.85
CA LEU A 13 -19.55 3.53 56.09
C LEU A 13 -20.06 4.90 55.64
N LEU A 14 -19.91 5.96 56.44
CA LEU A 14 -20.23 7.34 56.05
C LEU A 14 -19.29 7.85 54.96
N VAL A 15 -17.98 7.59 55.06
CA VAL A 15 -17.01 7.91 54.01
C VAL A 15 -17.32 7.12 52.73
N ILE A 16 -17.72 5.85 52.83
CA ILE A 16 -18.17 5.06 51.67
C ILE A 16 -19.48 5.61 51.08
N LEU A 17 -20.48 5.99 51.89
CA LEU A 17 -21.71 6.62 51.41
C LEU A 17 -21.46 7.97 50.74
N ILE A 18 -20.55 8.78 51.30
CA ILE A 18 -20.10 10.04 50.69
C ILE A 18 -19.34 9.76 49.39
N LEU A 19 -18.43 8.79 49.36
CA LEU A 19 -17.73 8.37 48.14
C LEU A 19 -18.66 7.75 47.10
N ILE A 20 -19.75 7.08 47.48
CA ILE A 20 -20.78 6.57 46.56
C ILE A 20 -21.64 7.73 46.03
N SER A 21 -21.94 8.74 46.84
CA SER A 21 -22.59 9.97 46.36
C SER A 21 -21.68 10.82 45.45
N LEU A 22 -20.36 10.73 45.62
CA LEU A 22 -19.36 11.36 44.75
C LEU A 22 -19.02 10.51 43.51
N SER A 23 -19.13 9.18 43.59
CA SER A 23 -19.17 8.28 42.42
C SER A 23 -20.56 8.24 41.77
N GLY A 24 -21.44 9.16 42.16
CA GLY A 24 -22.59 9.62 41.38
C GLY A 24 -22.18 10.46 40.17
N THR A 25 -20.88 10.54 39.85
CA THR A 25 -20.42 10.74 38.47
C THR A 25 -21.01 9.65 37.59
N GLY A 26 -22.13 9.94 36.92
CA GLY A 26 -22.52 9.19 35.74
C GLY A 26 -21.32 9.15 34.79
N MET A 27 -20.99 7.97 34.27
CA MET A 27 -20.07 7.92 33.14
C MET A 27 -20.73 8.70 32.01
N ALA A 28 -20.00 9.63 31.39
CA ALA A 28 -20.47 10.33 30.20
C ALA A 28 -20.97 9.29 29.21
N SER A 29 -22.26 9.33 28.90
CA SER A 29 -22.87 8.44 27.92
C SER A 29 -22.54 8.95 26.52
N GLU A 30 -22.35 8.00 25.60
CA GLU A 30 -22.03 8.30 24.21
C GLU A 30 -23.28 8.04 23.37
N LEU A 31 -23.80 9.10 22.76
CA LEU A 31 -24.98 9.12 21.92
C LEU A 31 -24.54 9.30 20.47
N HIS A 32 -25.01 8.47 19.55
CA HIS A 32 -24.75 8.62 18.12
C HIS A 32 -25.94 9.31 17.44
N VAL A 33 -25.66 10.10 16.40
CA VAL A 33 -26.66 10.71 15.51
C VAL A 33 -26.31 10.35 14.07
N GLY A 34 -27.12 9.47 13.48
CA GLY A 34 -26.98 9.01 12.11
C GLY A 34 -27.56 9.97 11.07
N ALA A 35 -27.29 9.68 9.79
CA ALA A 35 -27.80 10.48 8.68
C ALA A 35 -29.34 10.46 8.62
N GLY A 36 -29.95 11.64 8.79
CA GLY A 36 -31.41 11.82 8.83
C GLY A 36 -32.03 11.83 10.24
N GLU A 37 -31.22 11.63 11.28
CA GLU A 37 -31.61 11.86 12.67
C GLU A 37 -31.38 13.34 13.06
N SER A 38 -32.05 13.79 14.13
CA SER A 38 -31.93 15.16 14.65
C SER A 38 -30.88 15.22 15.75
N ILE A 39 -29.91 16.13 15.59
CA ILE A 39 -28.89 16.41 16.59
C ILE A 39 -29.54 17.09 17.81
N GLN A 40 -30.55 17.94 17.58
CA GLN A 40 -31.30 18.56 18.67
C GLN A 40 -32.03 17.53 19.55
N ASN A 41 -32.57 16.45 18.98
CA ASN A 41 -33.19 15.38 19.77
C ASN A 41 -32.19 14.67 20.68
N ALA A 42 -30.99 14.35 20.18
CA ALA A 42 -29.92 13.79 21.02
C ALA A 42 -29.51 14.77 22.15
N ILE A 43 -29.40 16.08 21.85
CA ILE A 43 -29.14 17.11 22.87
C ILE A 43 -30.28 17.19 23.89
N ASN A 44 -31.53 17.03 23.47
CA ASN A 44 -32.70 17.05 24.36
C ASN A 44 -32.67 15.87 25.34
N GLU A 45 -32.29 14.69 24.89
CA GLU A 45 -32.17 13.46 25.69
C GLU A 45 -30.91 13.43 26.57
N ALA A 46 -29.81 14.05 26.14
CA ALA A 46 -28.52 14.06 26.84
C ALA A 46 -28.55 14.67 28.25
N SER A 47 -27.70 14.13 29.13
CA SER A 47 -27.38 14.68 30.45
C SER A 47 -26.14 15.60 30.40
N PRO A 48 -25.94 16.46 31.42
CA PRO A 48 -24.72 17.26 31.52
C PRO A 48 -23.47 16.38 31.58
N GLY A 49 -22.48 16.67 30.73
CA GLY A 49 -21.23 15.90 30.60
C GLY A 49 -21.23 14.77 29.56
N ASP A 50 -22.37 14.48 28.91
CA ASP A 50 -22.44 13.45 27.86
C ASP A 50 -21.66 13.82 26.57
N ILE A 51 -21.41 12.81 25.74
CA ILE A 51 -20.76 12.93 24.42
C ILE A 51 -21.79 12.61 23.35
N ILE A 52 -21.94 13.49 22.36
CA ILE A 52 -22.74 13.28 21.16
C ILE A 52 -21.80 13.17 19.97
N LEU A 53 -21.79 12.00 19.34
CA LEU A 53 -21.13 11.68 18.09
C LEU A 53 -22.10 11.91 16.93
N VAL A 54 -21.75 12.80 16.01
CA VAL A 54 -22.52 13.02 14.78
C VAL A 54 -21.79 12.33 13.62
N GLU A 55 -22.46 11.39 12.97
CA GLU A 55 -21.88 10.65 11.84
C GLU A 55 -21.69 11.54 10.60
N SER A 56 -20.96 11.07 9.60
CA SER A 56 -20.76 11.79 8.34
C SER A 56 -22.09 11.99 7.59
N GLY A 57 -22.34 13.21 7.11
CA GLY A 57 -23.57 13.59 6.40
C GLY A 57 -23.80 15.10 6.33
N LYS A 58 -24.89 15.52 5.67
CA LYS A 58 -25.41 16.90 5.76
C LYS A 58 -26.68 16.93 6.61
N PHE A 59 -26.67 17.77 7.63
CA PHE A 59 -27.78 18.10 8.51
C PHE A 59 -28.27 19.51 8.17
N ASN A 60 -29.57 19.76 8.35
CA ASN A 60 -30.19 21.09 8.15
C ASN A 60 -31.06 21.40 9.36
N GLU A 61 -30.46 22.01 10.39
CA GLU A 61 -31.02 22.14 11.74
C GLU A 61 -30.42 23.36 12.46
N SER A 62 -31.20 24.02 13.31
CA SER A 62 -30.73 25.10 14.19
C SER A 62 -30.45 24.51 15.59
N ILE A 63 -29.18 24.39 15.99
CA ILE A 63 -28.77 23.57 17.15
C ILE A 63 -28.65 24.43 18.43
N TYR A 64 -29.44 24.10 19.46
CA TYR A 64 -29.53 24.81 20.73
C TYR A 64 -28.92 24.00 21.89
N LEU A 65 -27.70 24.38 22.28
CA LEU A 65 -26.85 23.69 23.25
C LEU A 65 -27.08 24.25 24.67
N ASN A 66 -27.97 23.58 25.41
CA ASN A 66 -28.48 23.99 26.71
C ASN A 66 -28.12 23.07 27.89
N LYS A 67 -27.29 22.04 27.68
CA LYS A 67 -26.79 21.13 28.72
C LYS A 67 -25.34 21.49 29.07
N GLU A 68 -25.02 21.63 30.35
CA GLU A 68 -23.64 21.97 30.79
C GLU A 68 -22.64 20.84 30.51
N ASN A 69 -21.39 21.20 30.22
CA ASN A 69 -20.27 20.26 29.98
C ASN A 69 -20.48 19.26 28.83
N LEU A 70 -21.51 19.43 28.00
CA LEU A 70 -21.83 18.55 26.87
C LEU A 70 -20.76 18.65 25.79
N THR A 71 -20.32 17.52 25.23
CA THR A 71 -19.38 17.48 24.11
C THR A 71 -20.09 16.99 22.85
N LEU A 72 -20.15 17.83 21.82
CA LEU A 72 -20.71 17.52 20.51
C LEU A 72 -19.58 17.51 19.48
N LYS A 73 -19.38 16.41 18.76
CA LYS A 73 -18.29 16.28 17.78
C LYS A 73 -18.65 15.40 16.58
N SER A 74 -18.03 15.65 15.42
CA SER A 74 -18.07 14.69 14.30
C SER A 74 -17.39 13.38 14.69
N ALA A 75 -18.03 12.25 14.39
CA ALA A 75 -17.45 10.92 14.55
C ALA A 75 -16.23 10.69 13.62
N SER A 76 -16.17 11.40 12.49
CA SER A 76 -15.08 11.27 11.52
C SER A 76 -13.82 12.08 11.87
N GLY A 77 -13.95 13.09 12.73
CA GLY A 77 -12.89 14.05 13.04
C GLY A 77 -12.50 15.01 11.90
N ASN A 78 -13.06 14.88 10.70
CA ASN A 78 -12.83 15.79 9.57
C ASN A 78 -14.08 16.67 9.34
N PRO A 79 -13.98 18.02 9.44
CA PRO A 79 -15.12 18.92 9.24
C PRO A 79 -15.79 18.81 7.87
N ASP A 80 -15.07 18.43 6.80
CA ASP A 80 -15.68 18.30 5.46
C ASP A 80 -16.73 17.18 5.36
N ASN A 81 -16.67 16.19 6.27
CA ASN A 81 -17.56 15.02 6.27
C ASN A 81 -18.89 15.25 7.01
N THR A 82 -18.95 16.19 7.97
CA THR A 82 -20.15 16.45 8.79
C THR A 82 -20.56 17.91 8.65
N ILE A 83 -21.46 18.17 7.70
CA ILE A 83 -21.92 19.50 7.33
C ILE A 83 -23.21 19.83 8.09
N ILE A 84 -23.20 20.93 8.85
CA ILE A 84 -24.38 21.49 9.49
C ILE A 84 -24.76 22.79 8.74
N ALA A 85 -25.89 22.76 8.06
CA ALA A 85 -26.56 23.96 7.54
C ALA A 85 -27.59 24.45 8.55
N GLY A 86 -27.71 25.78 8.72
CA GLY A 86 -28.79 26.38 9.49
C GLY A 86 -30.11 26.36 8.72
N GLU A 87 -31.18 26.04 9.43
CA GLU A 87 -32.54 25.84 8.89
C GLU A 87 -33.06 26.99 8.00
N ASN A 88 -32.64 28.22 8.27
CA ASN A 88 -32.97 29.40 7.47
C ASN A 88 -31.93 30.53 7.64
N ALA A 89 -31.98 31.52 6.74
CA ALA A 89 -31.04 32.66 6.73
C ALA A 89 -31.10 33.59 7.97
N GLY A 90 -32.06 33.42 8.87
CA GLY A 90 -32.13 34.10 10.16
C GLY A 90 -31.55 33.31 11.35
N SER A 91 -31.31 32.01 11.19
CA SER A 91 -30.87 31.11 12.27
C SER A 91 -29.45 31.38 12.74
N TYR A 92 -29.18 31.04 14.00
CA TYR A 92 -27.85 30.67 14.45
C TYR A 92 -27.72 29.15 14.24
N VAL A 93 -26.67 28.70 13.54
CA VAL A 93 -26.50 27.25 13.25
C VAL A 93 -26.22 26.50 14.54
N PHE A 94 -25.40 27.09 15.41
CA PHE A 94 -25.28 26.72 16.83
C PHE A 94 -25.57 27.94 17.72
N GLU A 95 -26.47 27.81 18.70
CA GLU A 95 -26.59 28.71 19.85
C GLU A 95 -26.26 27.96 21.14
N ILE A 96 -25.20 28.40 21.83
CA ILE A 96 -24.65 27.82 23.04
C ILE A 96 -25.02 28.72 24.22
N VAL A 97 -25.88 28.21 25.09
CA VAL A 97 -26.38 28.91 26.30
C VAL A 97 -25.95 28.24 27.60
N ALA A 98 -25.31 27.07 27.53
CA ALA A 98 -24.73 26.36 28.66
C ALA A 98 -23.19 26.46 28.69
N SER A 99 -22.62 26.41 29.89
CA SER A 99 -21.16 26.50 30.09
C SER A 99 -20.47 25.14 30.03
N GLY A 100 -19.18 25.13 29.70
CA GLY A 100 -18.37 23.91 29.56
C GLY A 100 -18.61 23.12 28.26
N VAL A 101 -19.42 23.65 27.33
CA VAL A 101 -19.80 22.94 26.09
C VAL A 101 -18.64 22.89 25.12
N ASN A 102 -18.38 21.72 24.53
CA ASN A 102 -17.37 21.54 23.49
C ASN A 102 -18.04 21.25 22.14
N VAL A 103 -17.63 21.93 21.07
CA VAL A 103 -18.12 21.73 19.69
C VAL A 103 -16.94 21.60 18.73
N SER A 104 -16.78 20.43 18.08
CA SER A 104 -15.63 20.20 17.19
C SER A 104 -15.82 19.31 15.97
N GLY A 105 -15.04 19.61 14.92
CA GLY A 105 -14.97 18.81 13.70
C GLY A 105 -16.18 18.95 12.78
N PHE A 106 -16.84 20.11 12.73
CA PHE A 106 -17.99 20.37 11.85
C PHE A 106 -17.67 21.36 10.72
N SER A 107 -18.33 21.21 9.57
CA SER A 107 -18.46 22.26 8.56
C SER A 107 -19.79 23.00 8.74
N VAL A 108 -19.74 24.27 9.12
CA VAL A 108 -20.88 25.09 9.55
C VAL A 108 -21.17 26.13 8.48
N THR A 109 -22.33 26.01 7.83
CA THR A 109 -22.73 26.83 6.67
C THR A 109 -24.17 27.34 6.78
N GLU A 110 -24.61 28.17 5.84
CA GLU A 110 -26.02 28.56 5.62
C GLU A 110 -26.73 29.09 6.88
N GLY A 111 -26.57 30.38 7.21
CA GLY A 111 -27.29 30.97 8.34
C GLY A 111 -26.92 32.41 8.62
N ARG A 112 -27.47 32.99 9.70
CA ARG A 112 -27.11 34.33 10.15
C ARG A 112 -25.81 34.33 10.95
N CYS A 113 -25.67 33.41 11.91
CA CYS A 113 -24.43 33.21 12.65
C CYS A 113 -24.04 31.74 12.59
N GLY A 114 -22.75 31.43 12.39
CA GLY A 114 -22.26 30.05 12.46
C GLY A 114 -22.38 29.51 13.88
N ILE A 115 -21.59 30.05 14.81
CA ILE A 115 -21.60 29.62 16.22
C ILE A 115 -21.77 30.84 17.15
N PHE A 116 -22.83 30.86 17.94
CA PHE A 116 -23.16 31.92 18.88
C PHE A 116 -23.03 31.44 20.34
N LEU A 117 -22.16 32.07 21.13
CA LEU A 117 -21.92 31.80 22.55
C LEU A 117 -22.56 32.92 23.38
N ASN A 118 -23.67 32.61 24.06
CA ASN A 118 -24.56 33.59 24.68
C ASN A 118 -24.52 33.50 26.22
N ASN A 119 -23.75 34.38 26.87
CA ASN A 119 -23.56 34.42 28.33
C ASN A 119 -22.99 33.12 28.93
N VAL A 120 -21.99 32.52 28.26
CA VAL A 120 -21.36 31.23 28.65
C VAL A 120 -19.86 31.34 28.96
N ARG A 121 -19.34 30.35 29.68
CA ARG A 121 -17.91 30.23 30.04
C ARG A 121 -17.39 28.80 29.85
N ASN A 122 -16.07 28.67 29.78
CA ASN A 122 -15.34 27.39 29.73
C ASN A 122 -15.69 26.51 28.53
N CYS A 123 -16.34 27.05 27.48
CA CYS A 123 -16.67 26.33 26.27
C CYS A 123 -15.46 26.23 25.33
N THR A 124 -15.35 25.13 24.58
CA THR A 124 -14.29 24.92 23.57
C THR A 124 -14.91 24.80 22.19
N ILE A 125 -14.48 25.66 21.26
CA ILE A 125 -14.83 25.57 19.83
C ILE A 125 -13.55 25.20 19.09
N SER A 126 -13.47 23.99 18.53
CA SER A 126 -12.24 23.51 17.91
C SER A 126 -12.40 22.80 16.57
N ASP A 127 -11.41 22.96 15.69
CA ASP A 127 -11.24 22.14 14.47
C ASP A 127 -12.45 22.20 13.51
N ASN A 128 -13.25 23.28 13.55
CA ASN A 128 -14.42 23.50 12.69
C ASN A 128 -14.09 24.34 11.45
N LYS A 129 -14.81 24.14 10.35
CA LYS A 129 -14.88 25.04 9.19
C LYS A 129 -16.16 25.87 9.29
N ILE A 130 -16.11 27.19 9.16
CA ILE A 130 -17.26 28.08 9.42
C ILE A 130 -17.31 29.16 8.33
N SER A 131 -18.34 29.12 7.47
CA SER A 131 -18.42 30.00 6.31
C SER A 131 -19.83 30.30 5.81
N ASN A 132 -19.97 31.37 5.02
CA ASN A 132 -21.21 31.81 4.38
C ASN A 132 -22.31 32.28 5.37
N GLN A 133 -21.94 32.90 6.49
CA GLN A 133 -22.85 33.59 7.41
C GLN A 133 -22.66 35.12 7.43
N GLU A 134 -23.53 35.86 8.14
CA GLU A 134 -23.27 37.26 8.50
C GLU A 134 -22.05 37.30 9.45
N VAL A 135 -22.07 36.50 10.51
CA VAL A 135 -20.95 36.37 11.46
C VAL A 135 -20.55 34.90 11.60
N GLY A 136 -19.25 34.59 11.54
CA GLY A 136 -18.75 33.23 11.73
C GLY A 136 -18.93 32.75 13.17
N ILE A 137 -18.19 33.33 14.11
CA ILE A 137 -18.30 33.05 15.55
C ILE A 137 -18.64 34.35 16.31
N TYR A 138 -19.68 34.32 17.14
CA TYR A 138 -20.11 35.46 17.96
C TYR A 138 -20.13 35.09 19.44
N LEU A 139 -19.40 35.83 20.29
CA LEU A 139 -19.44 35.73 21.75
C LEU A 139 -20.10 36.98 22.32
N PHE A 140 -21.26 36.83 22.98
CA PHE A 140 -21.91 37.91 23.72
C PHE A 140 -21.91 37.63 25.22
N LYS A 141 -21.26 38.50 26.01
CA LYS A 141 -21.08 38.35 27.48
C LYS A 141 -20.42 37.02 27.89
N SER A 142 -19.65 36.41 26.99
CA SER A 142 -19.08 35.09 27.15
C SER A 142 -17.57 35.18 27.36
N GLY A 143 -17.04 34.54 28.39
CA GLY A 143 -15.63 34.71 28.78
C GLY A 143 -14.99 33.46 29.36
N ASN A 144 -13.66 33.37 29.33
CA ASN A 144 -12.90 32.14 29.62
C ASN A 144 -13.28 30.97 28.68
N ASN A 145 -13.56 31.25 27.40
CA ASN A 145 -13.76 30.22 26.36
C ASN A 145 -12.51 30.06 25.49
N LEU A 146 -12.40 28.92 24.82
CA LEU A 146 -11.25 28.53 24.00
C LEU A 146 -11.68 28.35 22.54
N LEU A 147 -11.09 29.12 21.62
CA LEU A 147 -11.33 29.06 20.17
C LEU A 147 -10.02 28.62 19.50
N ILE A 148 -9.93 27.39 19.01
CA ILE A 148 -8.66 26.84 18.49
C ILE A 148 -8.82 26.08 17.17
N ASN A 149 -7.83 26.17 16.28
CA ASN A 149 -7.78 25.41 15.02
C ASN A 149 -9.00 25.59 14.07
N ASN A 150 -9.88 26.57 14.27
CA ASN A 150 -11.05 26.75 13.41
C ASN A 150 -10.66 27.51 12.13
N MET A 151 -11.21 27.11 10.99
CA MET A 151 -11.13 27.87 9.74
C MET A 151 -12.41 28.69 9.59
N VAL A 152 -12.34 30.00 9.80
CA VAL A 152 -13.49 30.92 9.72
C VAL A 152 -13.30 31.85 8.53
N TYR A 153 -14.07 31.64 7.46
CA TYR A 153 -13.83 32.30 6.17
C TYR A 153 -15.12 32.63 5.41
N SER A 154 -15.05 33.57 4.46
CA SER A 154 -16.18 33.98 3.61
C SER A 154 -17.43 34.45 4.37
N ASN A 155 -17.27 35.05 5.55
CA ASN A 155 -18.37 35.66 6.31
C ASN A 155 -18.50 37.16 6.01
N LEU A 156 -19.75 37.65 5.98
CA LEU A 156 -20.13 38.93 5.35
C LEU A 156 -19.96 40.17 6.23
N ASP A 157 -20.08 40.06 7.54
CA ASP A 157 -19.88 41.17 8.49
C ASP A 157 -18.57 41.03 9.26
N CYS A 158 -18.30 39.86 9.85
CA CYS A 158 -16.99 39.53 10.42
C CYS A 158 -16.78 38.04 10.70
N GLY A 159 -15.51 37.61 10.76
CA GLY A 159 -15.14 36.25 11.14
C GLY A 159 -15.46 35.95 12.61
N VAL A 160 -14.81 36.66 13.54
CA VAL A 160 -15.04 36.53 14.98
C VAL A 160 -15.51 37.85 15.60
N LYS A 161 -16.52 37.81 16.47
CA LYS A 161 -17.12 38.99 17.12
C LYS A 161 -17.19 38.80 18.64
N LEU A 162 -16.45 39.60 19.40
CA LEU A 162 -16.38 39.54 20.86
C LEU A 162 -17.04 40.78 21.47
N LEU A 163 -18.27 40.64 21.98
CA LEU A 163 -19.06 41.76 22.53
C LEU A 163 -19.26 41.63 24.04
N THR A 164 -18.52 42.41 24.82
CA THR A 164 -18.50 42.34 26.30
C THR A 164 -18.00 40.97 26.80
N SER A 165 -17.07 40.38 26.06
CA SER A 165 -16.65 38.99 26.16
C SER A 165 -15.14 38.94 26.45
N PRO A 166 -14.70 38.93 27.72
CA PRO A 166 -13.30 39.00 28.13
C PRO A 166 -12.68 37.63 28.40
N ASP A 167 -11.36 37.60 28.59
CA ASP A 167 -10.61 36.44 29.10
C ASP A 167 -10.69 35.18 28.20
N ASN A 168 -11.14 35.31 26.95
CA ASN A 168 -11.13 34.21 25.98
C ASN A 168 -9.74 34.04 25.38
N VAL A 169 -9.43 32.81 24.93
CA VAL A 169 -8.14 32.45 24.34
C VAL A 169 -8.37 31.95 22.92
N ILE A 170 -7.67 32.55 21.94
CA ILE A 170 -7.88 32.33 20.51
C ILE A 170 -6.53 32.08 19.82
N TYR A 171 -6.21 30.86 19.39
CA TYR A 171 -4.96 30.55 18.68
C TYR A 171 -5.10 29.38 17.70
N GLY A 172 -4.24 29.34 16.68
CA GLY A 172 -4.21 28.30 15.64
C GLY A 172 -5.36 28.37 14.63
N ASN A 173 -6.25 29.36 14.74
CA ASN A 173 -7.36 29.54 13.81
C ASN A 173 -6.88 30.19 12.50
N TYR A 174 -7.70 30.10 11.46
CA TYR A 174 -7.51 30.77 10.17
C TYR A 174 -8.68 31.73 9.91
N PHE A 175 -8.38 33.00 9.63
CA PHE A 175 -9.36 34.04 9.38
C PHE A 175 -9.23 34.62 7.97
N ASN A 176 -10.29 34.51 7.17
CA ASN A 176 -10.37 35.11 5.82
C ASN A 176 -11.79 35.59 5.49
N ASN A 177 -12.17 36.79 5.96
CA ASN A 177 -13.54 37.32 5.95
C ASN A 177 -13.53 38.80 5.50
N MET A 178 -14.72 39.43 5.37
CA MET A 178 -14.79 40.87 5.09
C MET A 178 -14.10 41.72 6.18
N GLU A 179 -14.15 41.26 7.43
CA GLU A 179 -13.40 41.80 8.56
C GLU A 179 -13.05 40.60 9.46
N ASN A 180 -11.77 40.36 9.75
CA ASN A 180 -11.37 39.07 10.32
C ASN A 180 -11.78 38.88 11.79
N ALA A 181 -11.56 39.87 12.63
CA ALA A 181 -12.03 39.84 14.02
C ALA A 181 -12.38 41.23 14.57
N ARG A 182 -13.39 41.27 15.44
CA ARG A 182 -13.77 42.44 16.25
C ARG A 182 -13.70 42.09 17.72
N ASP A 183 -12.83 42.78 18.46
CA ASP A 183 -12.73 42.68 19.91
C ASP A 183 -13.01 44.04 20.59
N ASN A 184 -13.68 44.01 21.75
CA ASN A 184 -13.90 45.19 22.59
C ASN A 184 -13.48 45.00 24.07
N LYS A 185 -12.72 43.93 24.35
CA LYS A 185 -12.11 43.63 25.65
C LYS A 185 -10.66 43.14 25.48
N LEU A 186 -10.03 42.80 26.60
CA LEU A 186 -8.77 42.07 26.62
C LEU A 186 -9.09 40.58 26.44
N ASN A 187 -8.77 40.05 25.26
CA ASN A 187 -8.72 38.62 24.98
C ASN A 187 -7.33 38.27 24.45
N THR A 188 -6.99 36.99 24.53
CA THR A 188 -5.62 36.52 24.31
C THR A 188 -5.54 35.81 22.96
N TRP A 189 -5.00 36.48 21.94
CA TRP A 189 -4.97 36.02 20.55
C TRP A 189 -3.75 35.17 20.18
N ASN A 190 -3.02 34.63 21.16
CA ASN A 190 -1.88 33.74 20.97
C ASN A 190 -1.63 32.93 22.24
N LYS A 191 -0.82 31.86 22.17
CA LYS A 191 -0.38 31.13 23.37
C LYS A 191 0.98 30.46 23.19
N SER A 192 1.02 29.42 22.36
CA SER A 192 2.25 28.80 21.85
C SER A 192 2.42 29.04 20.34
N LYS A 193 1.38 29.60 19.71
CA LYS A 193 1.23 30.09 18.33
C LYS A 193 0.17 31.21 18.36
N GLY A 194 0.10 32.07 17.35
CA GLY A 194 -1.02 32.97 17.09
C GLY A 194 -2.00 32.36 16.09
N ASN A 195 -2.60 33.17 15.22
CA ASN A 195 -3.59 32.78 14.20
C ASN A 195 -3.12 33.19 12.80
N TYR A 196 -3.69 32.59 11.76
CA TYR A 196 -3.52 33.05 10.38
C TYR A 196 -4.55 34.14 10.04
N TRP A 197 -4.11 35.19 9.35
CA TRP A 197 -4.91 36.37 9.03
C TRP A 197 -4.75 36.72 7.56
N SER A 198 -5.84 36.73 6.78
CA SER A 198 -5.80 36.99 5.33
C SER A 198 -5.38 38.40 4.93
N ASP A 199 -5.31 39.31 5.90
CA ASP A 199 -5.02 40.75 5.79
C ASP A 199 -3.73 41.14 6.51
N TYR A 200 -2.91 40.17 6.96
CA TYR A 200 -1.62 40.44 7.58
C TYR A 200 -0.50 40.63 6.53
N GLU A 201 -0.02 41.87 6.41
CA GLU A 201 1.03 42.29 5.46
C GLU A 201 2.45 42.33 6.07
N GLY A 202 2.65 41.77 7.27
CA GLY A 202 3.97 41.81 7.93
C GLY A 202 4.96 40.78 7.37
N THR A 203 6.13 40.70 8.00
CA THR A 203 7.26 39.86 7.57
C THR A 203 7.60 38.76 8.57
N ASP A 204 8.20 37.68 8.07
CA ASP A 204 8.98 36.70 8.81
C ASP A 204 10.43 36.83 8.29
N GLU A 205 11.30 37.46 9.08
CA GLU A 205 12.72 37.64 8.76
C GLU A 205 13.55 36.40 9.10
N ASN A 206 13.00 35.46 9.88
CA ASN A 206 13.73 34.38 10.53
C ASN A 206 13.48 32.99 9.90
N GLY A 207 12.31 32.79 9.29
CA GLY A 207 11.89 31.61 8.55
C GLY A 207 11.17 30.53 9.37
N ASP A 208 10.63 30.85 10.56
CA ASP A 208 9.89 29.89 11.40
C ASP A 208 8.38 29.83 11.15
N GLY A 209 7.86 30.67 10.25
CA GLY A 209 6.44 30.75 9.88
C GLY A 209 5.59 31.61 10.82
N ILE A 210 6.23 32.34 11.75
CA ILE A 210 5.59 33.34 12.62
C ILE A 210 6.04 34.72 12.16
N GLY A 211 5.09 35.64 12.00
CA GLY A 211 5.37 37.02 11.64
C GLY A 211 5.97 37.82 12.80
N ASP A 212 7.09 38.48 12.56
CA ASP A 212 7.80 39.34 13.52
C ASP A 212 7.02 40.62 13.89
N THR A 213 5.99 40.97 13.11
CA THR A 213 5.10 42.11 13.37
C THR A 213 3.79 41.63 13.97
N ALA A 214 3.38 42.20 15.11
CA ALA A 214 2.14 41.82 15.77
C ALA A 214 0.89 42.33 15.01
N TYR A 215 -0.13 41.47 14.82
CA TYR A 215 -1.40 41.83 14.20
C TYR A 215 -2.37 42.41 15.24
N ALA A 216 -2.83 43.65 15.04
CA ALA A 216 -3.61 44.38 16.03
C ALA A 216 -5.13 44.27 15.79
N VAL A 217 -5.77 43.27 16.41
CA VAL A 217 -7.23 43.03 16.34
C VAL A 217 -8.06 44.21 16.84
N ASN A 218 -7.62 44.88 17.91
CA ASN A 218 -8.11 46.20 18.29
C ASN A 218 -6.99 47.00 18.99
N PRO A 219 -6.38 47.98 18.30
CA PRO A 219 -5.34 48.84 18.86
C PRO A 219 -5.78 49.64 20.10
N GLU A 220 -7.03 50.12 20.16
CA GLU A 220 -7.53 50.91 21.28
C GLU A 220 -7.76 50.07 22.54
N ALA A 221 -8.15 48.81 22.37
CA ALA A 221 -8.33 47.86 23.47
C ALA A 221 -7.03 47.18 23.91
N GLY A 222 -5.94 47.31 23.13
CA GLY A 222 -4.72 46.53 23.32
C GLY A 222 -4.90 45.04 23.00
N SER A 223 -5.89 44.68 22.18
CA SER A 223 -6.16 43.31 21.77
C SER A 223 -5.33 42.98 20.53
N ILE A 224 -4.30 42.15 20.68
CA ILE A 224 -3.21 41.98 19.71
C ILE A 224 -2.82 40.50 19.63
N ASP A 225 -2.63 40.00 18.41
CA ASP A 225 -1.90 38.76 18.15
C ASP A 225 -0.40 39.06 17.99
N HIS A 226 0.42 38.59 18.94
CA HIS A 226 1.86 38.77 18.96
C HIS A 226 2.62 37.65 18.22
N MET A 227 1.92 36.67 17.66
CA MET A 227 2.51 35.54 16.93
C MET A 227 1.70 35.18 15.66
N PRO A 228 1.29 36.16 14.82
CA PRO A 228 0.48 35.87 13.64
C PRO A 228 1.22 34.91 12.71
N LEU A 229 0.50 33.97 12.12
CA LEU A 229 1.09 32.86 11.37
C LEU A 229 1.10 33.16 9.86
N MET A 230 2.23 32.96 9.20
CA MET A 230 2.51 33.38 7.82
C MET A 230 2.43 32.27 6.76
N GLU A 231 1.74 31.17 7.09
CA GLU A 231 1.80 29.86 6.44
C GLU A 231 3.06 29.03 6.76
N TYR A 232 2.83 27.80 7.20
CA TYR A 232 3.30 26.68 6.38
C TYR A 232 2.12 26.31 5.48
N PRO A 233 2.28 26.22 4.15
CA PRO A 233 1.19 25.75 3.30
C PRO A 233 0.82 24.32 3.71
N PRO A 234 -0.46 23.91 3.63
CA PRO A 234 -0.82 22.53 3.82
C PRO A 234 0.00 21.67 2.86
N ALA A 235 0.63 20.60 3.37
CA ALA A 235 1.37 19.68 2.52
C ALA A 235 0.46 19.23 1.37
N PRO A 236 0.90 19.37 0.09
CA PRO A 236 0.01 19.22 -1.05
C PRO A 236 -0.68 17.85 -0.98
N PRO A 237 -2.01 17.79 -1.17
CA PRO A 237 -2.80 16.60 -0.87
C PRO A 237 -2.22 15.41 -1.64
N VAL A 238 -1.94 14.32 -0.91
CA VAL A 238 -1.19 13.19 -1.45
C VAL A 238 -2.08 12.42 -2.41
N LEU A 239 -2.00 12.79 -3.69
CA LEU A 239 -2.65 12.10 -4.79
C LEU A 239 -2.10 10.67 -4.91
N PRO A 240 -2.92 9.71 -5.36
CA PRO A 240 -2.42 8.40 -5.77
C PRO A 240 -1.52 8.57 -7.00
N SER A 241 -0.57 7.66 -7.20
CA SER A 241 0.18 7.58 -8.46
C SER A 241 0.01 6.21 -9.07
N ALA A 242 -0.59 6.16 -10.26
CA ALA A 242 -0.82 4.96 -11.04
C ALA A 242 0.48 4.48 -11.67
N ARG A 243 0.94 3.28 -11.30
CA ARG A 243 2.18 2.71 -11.83
C ARG A 243 2.04 1.20 -11.94
N PHE A 244 2.40 0.62 -13.09
CA PHE A 244 2.43 -0.82 -13.25
C PHE A 244 3.41 -1.27 -14.34
N THR A 245 3.64 -2.58 -14.40
CA THR A 245 4.33 -3.25 -15.51
C THR A 245 3.50 -4.45 -15.98
N SER A 246 3.55 -4.75 -17.28
CA SER A 246 3.27 -6.10 -17.79
C SER A 246 4.57 -6.91 -17.92
N ASP A 247 4.45 -8.23 -18.02
CA ASP A 247 5.56 -9.14 -18.35
C ASP A 247 5.90 -9.14 -19.85
N VAL A 248 4.90 -8.96 -20.71
CA VAL A 248 5.03 -8.76 -22.16
C VAL A 248 4.25 -7.54 -22.65
N ILE A 249 4.65 -6.97 -23.79
CA ILE A 249 3.93 -5.88 -24.49
C ILE A 249 3.52 -6.24 -25.92
N GLU A 250 4.06 -7.33 -26.47
CA GLU A 250 3.73 -7.84 -27.80
C GLU A 250 3.82 -9.38 -27.79
N GLY A 251 2.97 -10.05 -28.56
CA GLY A 251 2.99 -11.51 -28.73
C GLY A 251 1.88 -12.03 -29.63
N LEU A 252 1.85 -13.35 -29.87
CA LEU A 252 0.83 -14.01 -30.69
C LEU A 252 -0.43 -14.32 -29.88
N THR A 253 -1.60 -14.34 -30.52
CA THR A 253 -2.82 -14.91 -29.92
C THR A 253 -2.72 -16.44 -29.74
N PRO A 254 -3.20 -17.02 -28.60
CA PRO A 254 -3.72 -16.33 -27.42
C PRO A 254 -2.58 -15.80 -26.53
N LEU A 255 -2.60 -14.49 -26.23
CA LEU A 255 -1.55 -13.84 -25.45
C LEU A 255 -1.99 -13.68 -23.99
N SER A 256 -1.41 -14.48 -23.10
CA SER A 256 -1.53 -14.28 -21.65
C SER A 256 -0.51 -13.23 -21.17
N VAL A 257 -0.98 -12.24 -20.42
CA VAL A 257 -0.19 -11.12 -19.90
C VAL A 257 -0.43 -11.00 -18.40
N ARG A 258 0.65 -10.99 -17.61
CA ARG A 258 0.61 -10.76 -16.16
C ARG A 258 0.94 -9.30 -15.87
N PHE A 259 0.01 -8.61 -15.23
CA PHE A 259 0.22 -7.24 -14.77
C PHE A 259 0.61 -7.21 -13.29
N LYS A 260 1.48 -6.26 -12.93
CA LYS A 260 1.92 -6.03 -11.56
C LYS A 260 1.76 -4.57 -11.18
N ASP A 261 0.88 -4.31 -10.22
CA ASP A 261 0.66 -2.99 -9.62
C ASP A 261 1.91 -2.57 -8.80
N PHE A 262 2.33 -1.32 -9.03
CA PHE A 262 3.38 -0.60 -8.31
C PHE A 262 2.86 0.78 -7.85
N SER A 263 1.54 0.97 -7.81
CA SER A 263 0.92 2.27 -7.55
C SER A 263 1.06 2.70 -6.09
N GLU A 264 1.31 3.99 -5.90
CA GLU A 264 1.59 4.60 -4.60
C GLU A 264 0.37 5.37 -4.09
N ASN A 265 0.22 5.45 -2.75
CA ASN A 265 -0.81 6.22 -2.05
C ASN A 265 -2.29 5.89 -2.39
N ALA A 266 -2.56 4.75 -3.03
CA ALA A 266 -3.89 4.34 -3.49
C ALA A 266 -4.64 3.41 -2.52
N THR A 267 -5.90 3.76 -2.19
CA THR A 267 -6.80 2.87 -1.41
C THR A 267 -7.55 1.90 -2.33
N SER A 268 -8.08 2.39 -3.46
CA SER A 268 -8.79 1.59 -4.48
C SER A 268 -8.07 1.55 -5.83
N ARG A 269 -8.35 0.49 -6.62
CA ARG A 269 -7.76 0.23 -7.94
C ARG A 269 -8.76 -0.44 -8.88
N LEU A 270 -8.71 -0.09 -10.15
CA LEU A 270 -9.49 -0.64 -11.25
C LEU A 270 -8.60 -0.81 -12.48
N TRP A 271 -8.55 -2.03 -13.00
CA TRP A 271 -7.97 -2.38 -14.28
C TRP A 271 -9.05 -2.45 -15.35
N GLU A 272 -8.76 -1.96 -16.56
CA GLU A 272 -9.54 -2.23 -17.76
C GLU A 272 -8.58 -2.72 -18.85
N PHE A 273 -8.82 -3.89 -19.43
CA PHE A 273 -7.84 -4.52 -20.34
C PHE A 273 -7.98 -4.08 -21.81
N GLY A 274 -8.81 -3.09 -22.10
CA GLY A 274 -9.03 -2.56 -23.46
C GLY A 274 -9.89 -3.45 -24.37
N ASP A 275 -10.30 -4.63 -23.90
CA ASP A 275 -11.14 -5.61 -24.62
C ASP A 275 -12.59 -5.69 -24.09
N GLY A 276 -12.90 -4.93 -23.03
CA GLY A 276 -14.17 -4.96 -22.31
C GLY A 276 -14.13 -5.69 -20.96
N ASN A 277 -13.02 -6.37 -20.63
CA ASN A 277 -12.81 -7.02 -19.33
C ASN A 277 -12.13 -6.07 -18.34
N SER A 278 -12.33 -6.31 -17.04
CA SER A 278 -11.81 -5.48 -15.95
C SER A 278 -11.47 -6.31 -14.69
N SER A 279 -10.72 -5.72 -13.76
CA SER A 279 -10.30 -6.37 -12.50
C SER A 279 -10.01 -5.35 -11.39
N SER A 280 -10.06 -5.77 -10.13
CA SER A 280 -9.67 -4.96 -8.96
C SER A 280 -8.50 -5.58 -8.17
N TYR A 281 -7.92 -6.69 -8.64
CA TYR A 281 -6.80 -7.35 -7.98
C TYR A 281 -5.47 -6.60 -8.19
N PRO A 282 -4.51 -6.61 -7.23
CA PRO A 282 -3.22 -5.92 -7.40
C PRO A 282 -2.25 -6.57 -8.41
N SER A 283 -2.50 -7.77 -8.91
CA SER A 283 -1.67 -8.41 -9.93
C SER A 283 -2.50 -9.39 -10.77
N PRO A 284 -3.33 -8.91 -11.69
CA PRO A 284 -4.16 -9.77 -12.52
C PRO A 284 -3.33 -10.47 -13.61
N LEU A 285 -3.75 -11.68 -13.95
CA LEU A 285 -3.38 -12.37 -15.18
C LEU A 285 -4.58 -12.26 -16.14
N HIS A 286 -4.36 -11.77 -17.36
CA HIS A 286 -5.39 -11.66 -18.40
C HIS A 286 -4.94 -12.35 -19.68
N THR A 287 -5.88 -12.80 -20.52
CA THR A 287 -5.58 -13.51 -21.77
C THR A 287 -6.37 -12.93 -22.93
N TYR A 288 -5.65 -12.43 -23.94
CA TYR A 288 -6.22 -11.92 -25.19
C TYR A 288 -6.35 -13.05 -26.22
N PHE A 289 -7.58 -13.34 -26.65
CA PHE A 289 -7.88 -14.42 -27.60
C PHE A 289 -7.97 -13.97 -29.07
N SER A 290 -7.77 -12.68 -29.34
CA SER A 290 -7.86 -12.09 -30.69
C SER A 290 -6.68 -11.16 -30.94
N GLU A 291 -6.37 -10.96 -32.22
CA GLU A 291 -5.45 -9.91 -32.67
C GLU A 291 -5.99 -8.51 -32.34
N GLY A 292 -5.10 -7.56 -32.07
CA GLY A 292 -5.49 -6.18 -31.74
C GLY A 292 -4.42 -5.39 -31.01
N ASN A 293 -4.63 -4.08 -30.90
CA ASN A 293 -3.85 -3.20 -30.03
C ASN A 293 -4.73 -2.79 -28.85
N TYR A 294 -4.53 -3.43 -27.71
CA TYR A 294 -5.35 -3.26 -26.51
C TYR A 294 -4.71 -2.22 -25.60
N VAL A 295 -5.41 -1.11 -25.34
CA VAL A 295 -4.98 -0.10 -24.37
C VAL A 295 -5.46 -0.52 -22.99
N VAL A 296 -4.55 -1.00 -22.16
CA VAL A 296 -4.81 -1.36 -20.77
C VAL A 296 -4.74 -0.11 -19.92
N SER A 297 -5.76 0.14 -19.09
CA SER A 297 -5.74 1.15 -18.05
C SER A 297 -5.52 0.51 -16.67
N LEU A 298 -4.78 1.21 -15.81
CA LEU A 298 -4.86 1.06 -14.36
C LEU A 298 -5.24 2.42 -13.78
N THR A 299 -6.46 2.53 -13.27
CA THR A 299 -6.93 3.69 -12.54
C THR A 299 -6.92 3.41 -11.05
N VAL A 300 -6.27 4.27 -10.28
CA VAL A 300 -6.18 4.18 -8.82
C VAL A 300 -6.75 5.43 -8.17
N SER A 301 -7.29 5.29 -6.97
CA SER A 301 -7.93 6.40 -6.25
C SER A 301 -7.68 6.34 -4.74
N ASN A 302 -7.77 7.51 -4.11
CA ASN A 302 -7.85 7.71 -2.67
C ASN A 302 -8.81 8.88 -2.36
N GLU A 303 -8.85 9.33 -1.10
CA GLU A 303 -9.70 10.45 -0.67
C GLU A 303 -9.34 11.81 -1.30
N ASN A 304 -8.11 11.97 -1.78
CA ASN A 304 -7.58 13.21 -2.37
C ASN A 304 -7.76 13.28 -3.90
N GLY A 305 -8.00 12.16 -4.57
CA GLY A 305 -8.19 12.12 -6.03
C GLY A 305 -7.95 10.76 -6.68
N SER A 306 -7.68 10.79 -7.98
CA SER A 306 -7.43 9.61 -8.82
C SER A 306 -6.35 9.88 -9.86
N ASP A 307 -5.60 8.83 -10.22
CA ASP A 307 -4.59 8.84 -11.29
C ASP A 307 -4.75 7.59 -12.17
N SER A 308 -4.29 7.67 -13.42
CA SER A 308 -4.46 6.61 -14.42
C SER A 308 -3.20 6.41 -15.26
N ALA A 309 -2.69 5.17 -15.26
CA ALA A 309 -1.58 4.73 -16.10
C ALA A 309 -2.08 3.85 -17.24
N TYR A 310 -1.31 3.80 -18.33
CA TYR A 310 -1.68 3.08 -19.56
C TYR A 310 -0.50 2.32 -20.16
N VAL A 311 -0.78 1.16 -20.75
CA VAL A 311 0.14 0.47 -21.67
C VAL A 311 -0.64 -0.11 -22.85
N THR A 312 -0.05 -0.14 -24.04
CA THR A 312 -0.62 -0.82 -25.20
C THR A 312 -0.03 -2.23 -25.30
N ILE A 313 -0.89 -3.25 -25.30
CA ILE A 313 -0.53 -4.63 -25.61
C ILE A 313 -0.85 -4.91 -27.09
N LYS A 314 0.14 -5.29 -27.87
CA LYS A 314 0.00 -5.63 -29.30
C LYS A 314 -0.09 -7.14 -29.49
N VAL A 315 -1.30 -7.63 -29.76
CA VAL A 315 -1.57 -9.04 -30.04
C VAL A 315 -1.59 -9.25 -31.55
N LEU A 316 -0.67 -10.08 -32.03
CA LEU A 316 -0.52 -10.46 -33.43
C LEU A 316 -1.28 -11.75 -33.72
N ASN A 317 -1.62 -11.96 -34.99
CA ASN A 317 -2.16 -13.24 -35.42
C ASN A 317 -1.04 -14.30 -35.49
N ALA A 318 -1.30 -15.51 -34.99
CA ALA A 318 -0.39 -16.64 -35.15
C ALA A 318 -0.25 -17.07 -36.62
N SER A 319 -1.25 -16.79 -37.49
CA SER A 319 -1.18 -17.15 -38.92
C SER A 319 -0.25 -16.26 -39.74
N GLU A 320 -0.02 -15.01 -39.34
CA GLU A 320 0.77 -14.04 -40.12
C GLU A 320 2.28 -14.22 -39.97
N GLN A 321 2.74 -15.02 -38.98
CA GLN A 321 4.16 -15.21 -38.73
C GLN A 321 4.81 -16.30 -39.61
N SER A 322 4.03 -17.03 -40.42
CA SER A 322 4.54 -17.85 -41.51
C SER A 322 4.86 -16.97 -42.73
N GLY A 323 6.07 -16.42 -42.77
CA GLY A 323 6.55 -15.70 -43.95
C GLY A 323 6.61 -16.56 -45.21
N PRO A 324 6.78 -15.95 -46.40
CA PRO A 324 6.86 -16.67 -47.68
C PRO A 324 8.00 -17.70 -47.64
N ILE A 325 7.63 -18.99 -47.74
CA ILE A 325 8.59 -20.08 -47.66
C ILE A 325 9.33 -20.18 -48.98
N LEU A 326 10.62 -19.83 -48.98
CA LEU A 326 11.48 -19.97 -50.15
C LEU A 326 11.90 -21.44 -50.38
N PRO A 327 12.16 -21.84 -51.63
CA PRO A 327 12.71 -23.15 -51.93
C PRO A 327 14.18 -23.24 -51.48
N GLU A 328 14.59 -24.43 -51.05
CA GLU A 328 15.98 -24.75 -50.70
C GLU A 328 16.51 -25.76 -51.73
N ALA A 329 17.29 -25.28 -52.71
CA ALA A 329 17.82 -26.13 -53.77
C ALA A 329 18.94 -27.04 -53.26
N GLU A 330 18.73 -28.36 -53.32
CA GLU A 330 19.67 -29.37 -52.82
C GLU A 330 19.72 -30.54 -53.82
N LEU A 331 20.92 -30.97 -54.20
CA LEU A 331 21.13 -31.97 -55.26
C LEU A 331 22.16 -33.02 -54.86
N ILE A 332 21.97 -34.26 -55.34
CA ILE A 332 22.91 -35.38 -55.18
C ILE A 332 23.28 -35.94 -56.56
N SER A 333 24.52 -36.41 -56.74
CA SER A 333 25.01 -37.09 -57.95
C SER A 333 25.67 -38.43 -57.61
N ASN A 334 25.46 -39.47 -58.41
CA ASN A 334 26.05 -40.80 -58.15
C ASN A 334 27.59 -40.86 -58.30
N ASN A 335 28.18 -39.97 -59.10
CA ASN A 335 29.62 -39.77 -59.25
C ASN A 335 29.89 -38.29 -59.57
N THR A 336 31.06 -37.77 -59.22
CA THR A 336 31.52 -36.42 -59.60
C THR A 336 32.72 -36.44 -60.56
N THR A 337 33.32 -37.60 -60.81
CA THR A 337 34.46 -37.77 -61.73
C THR A 337 34.35 -39.07 -62.53
N GLY A 338 35.06 -39.16 -63.65
CA GLY A 338 35.18 -40.38 -64.45
C GLY A 338 35.61 -40.11 -65.90
N HIS A 339 35.77 -41.16 -66.71
CA HIS A 339 36.22 -41.05 -68.10
C HIS A 339 35.05 -41.04 -69.11
N VAL A 340 35.27 -40.50 -70.31
CA VAL A 340 34.28 -40.49 -71.40
C VAL A 340 33.91 -41.90 -71.91
N PRO A 341 32.65 -42.16 -72.28
CA PRO A 341 31.46 -41.34 -72.02
C PRO A 341 30.99 -41.53 -70.57
N LEU A 342 30.92 -40.45 -69.79
CA LEU A 342 30.56 -40.52 -68.37
C LEU A 342 29.05 -40.34 -68.20
N VAL A 343 28.37 -41.37 -67.67
CA VAL A 343 26.94 -41.33 -67.34
C VAL A 343 26.76 -40.99 -65.86
N ILE A 344 26.15 -39.84 -65.58
CA ILE A 344 25.82 -39.39 -64.23
C ILE A 344 24.31 -39.47 -64.02
N LYS A 345 23.90 -39.97 -62.85
CA LYS A 345 22.54 -39.84 -62.32
C LYS A 345 22.54 -38.77 -61.25
N PHE A 346 21.63 -37.82 -61.40
CA PHE A 346 21.36 -36.82 -60.38
C PHE A 346 20.02 -37.11 -59.72
N VAL A 347 19.87 -36.64 -58.49
CA VAL A 347 18.63 -36.72 -57.71
C VAL A 347 18.39 -35.34 -57.09
N ASP A 348 17.21 -34.80 -57.34
CA ASP A 348 16.67 -33.63 -56.64
C ASP A 348 16.26 -34.03 -55.22
N VAL A 349 16.76 -33.30 -54.23
CA VAL A 349 16.37 -33.42 -52.82
C VAL A 349 15.98 -32.04 -52.24
N SER A 350 15.62 -31.09 -53.12
CA SER A 350 15.25 -29.73 -52.77
C SER A 350 14.00 -29.68 -51.90
N LYS A 351 13.93 -28.69 -51.01
CA LYS A 351 12.80 -28.51 -50.09
C LYS A 351 11.94 -27.32 -50.54
N ASN A 352 10.64 -27.40 -50.27
CA ASN A 352 9.65 -26.34 -50.52
C ASN A 352 9.55 -25.87 -51.99
N ALA A 353 9.88 -26.71 -52.97
CA ALA A 353 9.84 -26.37 -54.39
C ALA A 353 8.61 -26.98 -55.10
N ASP A 354 7.99 -26.22 -55.99
CA ASP A 354 6.90 -26.68 -56.87
C ASP A 354 7.45 -27.28 -58.18
N CYS A 355 8.61 -26.81 -58.63
CA CYS A 355 9.31 -27.33 -59.80
C CYS A 355 10.82 -27.16 -59.71
N VAL A 356 11.54 -27.91 -60.55
CA VAL A 356 13.00 -27.85 -60.66
C VAL A 356 13.48 -27.85 -62.12
N THR A 357 14.60 -27.17 -62.37
CA THR A 357 15.30 -27.13 -63.66
C THR A 357 16.79 -27.39 -63.47
N TRP A 358 17.31 -28.39 -64.19
CA TRP A 358 18.72 -28.72 -64.29
C TRP A 358 19.34 -28.06 -65.53
N ALA A 359 20.58 -27.60 -65.41
CA ALA A 359 21.46 -27.33 -66.56
C ALA A 359 22.80 -28.04 -66.35
N PHE A 360 23.25 -28.84 -67.31
CA PHE A 360 24.39 -29.75 -67.13
C PHE A 360 25.76 -29.13 -67.49
N GLY A 361 25.82 -27.82 -67.73
CA GLY A 361 27.06 -27.13 -68.13
C GLY A 361 27.53 -27.42 -69.58
N ASP A 362 26.98 -28.43 -70.25
CA ASP A 362 27.28 -28.79 -71.65
C ASP A 362 26.32 -28.14 -72.67
N GLY A 363 25.43 -27.27 -72.20
CA GLY A 363 24.37 -26.63 -72.99
C GLY A 363 23.03 -27.36 -73.00
N LYS A 364 22.92 -28.55 -72.37
CA LYS A 364 21.64 -29.27 -72.19
C LYS A 364 21.02 -28.99 -70.82
N THR A 365 19.70 -29.19 -70.74
CA THR A 365 18.87 -28.99 -69.54
C THR A 365 17.91 -30.16 -69.32
N SER A 366 17.28 -30.23 -68.14
CA SER A 366 16.21 -31.18 -67.81
C SER A 366 15.25 -30.59 -66.77
N CYS A 367 14.01 -31.09 -66.73
CA CYS A 367 13.02 -30.79 -65.67
C CYS A 367 12.54 -32.05 -64.92
N CYS A 368 13.19 -33.20 -65.14
CA CYS A 368 12.95 -34.41 -64.35
C CYS A 368 13.62 -34.29 -62.97
N PRO A 369 13.00 -34.74 -61.86
CA PRO A 369 13.65 -34.79 -60.54
C PRO A 369 14.87 -35.72 -60.49
N GLU A 370 14.85 -36.83 -61.25
CA GLU A 370 15.96 -37.79 -61.33
C GLU A 370 16.49 -37.92 -62.79
N PRO A 371 17.32 -36.98 -63.28
CA PRO A 371 17.85 -37.07 -64.64
C PRO A 371 19.10 -37.96 -64.70
N GLU A 372 19.13 -38.81 -65.73
CA GLU A 372 20.34 -39.50 -66.20
C GLU A 372 20.91 -38.72 -67.40
N HIS A 373 22.18 -38.32 -67.35
CA HIS A 373 22.84 -37.53 -68.38
C HIS A 373 24.24 -38.05 -68.71
N THR A 374 24.64 -37.91 -69.99
CA THR A 374 25.89 -38.48 -70.52
C THR A 374 26.80 -37.39 -71.08
N PHE A 375 27.99 -37.28 -70.49
CA PHE A 375 29.06 -36.40 -70.95
C PHE A 375 29.98 -37.14 -71.93
N CYS A 376 29.99 -36.72 -73.19
CA CYS A 376 30.70 -37.40 -74.28
C CYS A 376 32.13 -36.87 -74.55
N CYS A 377 32.52 -35.76 -73.93
CA CYS A 377 33.83 -35.11 -74.12
C CYS A 377 34.53 -34.89 -72.77
N PRO A 378 35.88 -34.92 -72.71
CA PRO A 378 36.60 -34.52 -71.51
C PRO A 378 36.43 -33.02 -71.22
N GLY A 379 36.33 -32.65 -69.95
CA GLY A 379 36.11 -31.28 -69.50
C GLY A 379 35.50 -31.21 -68.10
N ASN A 380 35.48 -30.00 -67.53
CA ASN A 380 34.82 -29.74 -66.25
C ASN A 380 33.46 -29.10 -66.52
N TYR A 381 32.39 -29.76 -66.09
CA TYR A 381 31.02 -29.36 -66.33
C TYR A 381 30.37 -28.91 -65.03
N THR A 382 30.03 -27.62 -64.92
CA THR A 382 29.23 -27.11 -63.79
C THR A 382 27.78 -27.47 -64.02
N VAL A 383 27.26 -28.39 -63.21
CA VAL A 383 25.84 -28.79 -63.20
C VAL A 383 25.12 -27.97 -62.15
N SER A 384 24.09 -27.23 -62.55
CA SER A 384 23.25 -26.43 -61.65
C SER A 384 21.84 -26.98 -61.56
N LEU A 385 21.30 -27.05 -60.35
CA LEU A 385 19.88 -27.24 -60.07
C LEU A 385 19.29 -25.91 -59.61
N THR A 386 18.22 -25.46 -60.26
CA THR A 386 17.36 -24.37 -59.78
C THR A 386 16.03 -24.94 -59.34
N ALA A 387 15.60 -24.60 -58.13
CA ALA A 387 14.32 -24.98 -57.54
C ALA A 387 13.46 -23.72 -57.34
N GLU A 388 12.18 -23.79 -57.74
CA GLU A 388 11.28 -22.63 -57.78
C GLU A 388 9.94 -22.96 -57.12
N ASN A 389 9.29 -21.95 -56.54
CA ASN A 389 7.90 -22.01 -56.06
C ASN A 389 7.22 -20.63 -56.23
N GLU A 390 5.96 -20.49 -55.81
CA GLU A 390 5.22 -19.21 -55.89
C GLU A 390 5.87 -18.02 -55.13
N ASN A 391 6.77 -18.30 -54.18
CA ASN A 391 7.42 -17.32 -53.31
C ASN A 391 8.82 -16.91 -53.78
N GLY A 392 9.47 -17.67 -54.66
CA GLY A 392 10.79 -17.35 -55.20
C GLY A 392 11.55 -18.55 -55.78
N SER A 393 12.86 -18.38 -55.98
CA SER A 393 13.74 -19.43 -56.48
C SER A 393 15.08 -19.48 -55.75
N SER A 394 15.72 -20.65 -55.84
CA SER A 394 17.00 -20.97 -55.21
C SER A 394 17.81 -21.87 -56.14
N SER A 395 19.14 -21.80 -56.09
CA SER A 395 20.02 -22.55 -56.98
C SER A 395 21.24 -23.11 -56.27
N THR A 396 21.63 -24.34 -56.61
CA THR A 396 22.87 -24.99 -56.14
C THR A 396 23.61 -25.65 -57.31
N CYS A 397 24.92 -25.82 -57.16
CA CYS A 397 25.82 -26.23 -58.25
C CYS A 397 26.88 -27.23 -57.79
N ILE A 398 27.21 -28.20 -58.64
CA ILE A 398 28.37 -29.10 -58.49
C ILE A 398 29.21 -29.11 -59.77
N VAL A 399 30.46 -29.58 -59.69
CA VAL A 399 31.35 -29.74 -60.85
C VAL A 399 31.59 -31.22 -61.13
N ILE A 400 31.26 -31.65 -62.35
CA ILE A 400 31.59 -32.99 -62.87
C ILE A 400 32.89 -32.91 -63.67
N THR A 401 33.91 -33.67 -63.28
CA THR A 401 35.21 -33.73 -63.97
C THR A 401 35.28 -34.94 -64.87
N VAL A 402 35.22 -34.72 -66.18
CA VAL A 402 35.21 -35.77 -67.20
C VAL A 402 36.60 -35.87 -67.84
N GLN A 403 37.19 -37.06 -67.80
CA GLN A 403 38.55 -37.34 -68.25
C GLN A 403 38.56 -38.08 -69.60
N LYS A 404 39.70 -38.04 -70.31
CA LYS A 404 39.93 -38.88 -71.50
C LYS A 404 40.15 -40.33 -71.03
N ASN A 405 39.78 -41.33 -71.84
CA ASN A 405 40.31 -42.69 -71.65
C ASN A 405 41.79 -42.71 -72.05
N GLU A 406 42.63 -43.34 -71.22
CA GLU A 406 44.08 -43.43 -71.44
C GLU A 406 44.49 -44.57 -72.40
N THR A 407 43.59 -44.97 -73.31
CA THR A 407 43.86 -46.00 -74.33
C THR A 407 44.34 -45.43 -75.68
N ASP A 408 44.57 -44.11 -75.76
CA ASP A 408 45.02 -43.40 -76.97
C ASP A 408 46.13 -42.37 -76.66
N MET A 409 47.20 -42.76 -75.96
CA MET A 409 48.47 -42.01 -75.88
C MET A 409 49.68 -42.96 -75.69
N ASP A 410 50.09 -43.65 -76.76
CA ASP A 410 51.32 -44.44 -76.81
C ASP A 410 52.11 -44.07 -78.10
N ALA A 411 52.79 -42.91 -78.09
CA ALA A 411 53.72 -42.49 -79.14
C ALA A 411 54.63 -41.32 -78.69
N GLU A 412 55.95 -41.56 -78.61
CA GLU A 412 57.08 -40.60 -78.64
C GLU A 412 57.17 -39.53 -77.52
N GLU A 413 58.35 -39.10 -77.02
CA GLU A 413 59.62 -39.81 -76.76
C GLU A 413 60.40 -39.05 -75.64
N ASN A 414 61.62 -39.49 -75.29
CA ASN A 414 62.40 -39.01 -74.13
C ASN A 414 63.11 -37.65 -74.32
N ALA A 415 63.28 -36.88 -73.22
CA ALA A 415 64.58 -36.43 -72.62
C ALA A 415 64.68 -34.97 -72.10
N GLY A 416 65.37 -34.78 -70.96
CA GLY A 416 65.78 -33.48 -70.34
C GLY A 416 64.77 -32.92 -69.32
N GLU A 417 65.05 -32.60 -68.04
CA GLU A 417 66.16 -31.87 -67.36
C GLU A 417 66.25 -30.38 -67.75
N GLU A 418 66.26 -29.38 -66.85
CA GLU A 418 66.43 -29.32 -65.38
C GLU A 418 65.56 -28.23 -64.67
N ASN A 419 65.33 -28.40 -63.34
CA ASN A 419 65.39 -27.42 -62.21
C ASN A 419 64.81 -25.97 -62.29
N ALA A 420 64.25 -25.35 -61.22
CA ALA A 420 63.90 -25.76 -59.84
C ALA A 420 62.98 -24.72 -59.12
N GLY A 421 62.49 -25.07 -57.90
CA GLY A 421 61.69 -24.25 -56.96
C GLY A 421 60.22 -24.71 -56.89
N GLU A 422 59.70 -25.37 -55.84
CA GLU A 422 59.50 -24.96 -54.42
C GLU A 422 58.57 -23.72 -54.28
N GLU A 423 57.54 -23.69 -53.41
CA GLU A 423 57.28 -24.47 -52.19
C GLU A 423 55.81 -24.97 -52.04
N ASN A 424 55.38 -25.43 -50.86
CA ASN A 424 54.36 -26.50 -50.70
C ASN A 424 53.02 -26.13 -49.97
N ILE A 425 51.93 -26.85 -50.32
CA ILE A 425 50.80 -27.41 -49.52
C ILE A 425 50.29 -26.66 -48.24
N GLY A 426 48.98 -26.57 -47.92
CA GLY A 426 47.76 -27.12 -48.57
C GLY A 426 46.54 -27.19 -47.63
N ASN A 427 45.55 -28.04 -47.96
CA ASN A 427 44.25 -28.32 -47.29
C ASN A 427 43.83 -29.79 -47.69
N PRO A 428 42.71 -30.44 -47.27
CA PRO A 428 41.63 -30.10 -46.30
C PRO A 428 41.16 -31.25 -45.34
N GLU A 429 40.12 -30.95 -44.54
CA GLU A 429 38.92 -31.73 -44.10
C GLU A 429 38.89 -33.23 -43.66
N VAL A 430 38.29 -33.43 -42.46
CA VAL A 430 37.10 -34.27 -42.07
C VAL A 430 36.92 -35.74 -42.53
N ILE A 431 36.55 -36.61 -41.56
CA ILE A 431 35.84 -37.92 -41.73
C ILE A 431 34.77 -38.08 -40.61
N ASP A 432 33.72 -38.89 -40.84
CA ASP A 432 32.47 -39.01 -40.04
C ASP A 432 32.20 -40.42 -39.44
N SER A 433 31.19 -40.52 -38.56
CA SER A 433 30.29 -41.65 -38.24
C SER A 433 30.51 -42.59 -37.02
N THR A 434 29.78 -42.26 -35.95
CA THR A 434 28.93 -43.12 -35.07
C THR A 434 29.34 -44.53 -34.56
N GLU A 435 29.15 -44.78 -33.25
CA GLU A 435 28.38 -45.97 -32.79
C GLU A 435 27.69 -45.84 -31.39
N LYS A 436 26.56 -46.57 -31.25
CA LYS A 436 25.86 -47.07 -30.03
C LYS A 436 25.70 -46.21 -28.76
N LYS A 437 24.44 -45.86 -28.44
CA LYS A 437 23.95 -45.53 -27.08
C LYS A 437 23.66 -46.80 -26.26
N GLY A 438 24.00 -46.81 -24.96
CA GLY A 438 23.46 -47.77 -23.98
C GLY A 438 24.38 -48.04 -22.77
N GLY A 439 24.16 -47.37 -21.64
CA GLY A 439 25.00 -47.61 -20.45
C GLY A 439 24.81 -46.74 -19.19
N LEU A 440 23.77 -45.89 -19.09
CA LEU A 440 23.68 -44.87 -18.03
C LEU A 440 22.98 -45.32 -16.72
N VAL A 441 22.92 -46.62 -16.42
CA VAL A 441 22.07 -47.17 -15.32
C VAL A 441 22.87 -47.86 -14.20
N ASN A 442 24.14 -48.22 -14.42
CA ASN A 442 24.87 -49.16 -13.56
C ASN A 442 26.09 -48.62 -12.79
N LEU A 443 26.29 -47.29 -12.70
CA LEU A 443 27.34 -46.70 -11.84
C LEU A 443 26.82 -45.96 -10.58
N ILE A 444 25.52 -46.05 -10.28
CA ILE A 444 24.89 -45.41 -9.10
C ILE A 444 24.71 -46.41 -7.93
N LYS A 445 25.16 -47.67 -8.09
CA LYS A 445 25.00 -48.73 -7.08
C LYS A 445 26.22 -49.06 -6.22
N GLU A 446 27.35 -48.40 -6.41
CA GLU A 446 28.50 -48.47 -5.48
C GLU A 446 28.43 -47.34 -4.44
N TYR A 447 27.24 -47.19 -3.87
CA TYR A 447 27.00 -46.46 -2.64
C TYR A 447 27.63 -47.24 -1.47
N VAL A 448 27.97 -46.57 -0.37
CA VAL A 448 28.52 -47.14 0.89
C VAL A 448 29.98 -47.61 0.84
N SER A 449 30.92 -46.69 1.07
CA SER A 449 31.97 -46.91 2.08
C SER A 449 32.65 -45.63 2.60
N GLY A 450 32.02 -44.99 3.60
CA GLY A 450 32.73 -44.28 4.67
C GLY A 450 33.05 -42.77 4.50
N ILE A 451 32.39 -41.96 5.35
CA ILE A 451 33.00 -41.05 6.37
C ILE A 451 34.06 -40.03 5.88
N SER A 452 33.98 -38.71 6.11
CA SER A 452 32.94 -37.75 6.59
C SER A 452 33.49 -36.30 6.34
N ASP A 453 33.00 -35.13 6.82
CA ASP A 453 32.00 -34.75 7.84
C ASP A 453 31.47 -33.29 7.67
N GLU A 454 30.54 -32.87 8.53
CA GLU A 454 30.07 -31.51 8.93
C GLU A 454 30.00 -30.29 7.94
N ILE A 455 28.76 -29.79 7.79
CA ILE A 455 28.28 -28.37 7.86
C ILE A 455 28.78 -27.31 6.85
N ILE A 456 27.86 -26.78 6.03
CA ILE A 456 27.47 -25.34 5.92
C ILE A 456 25.95 -25.29 5.56
N ASP A 457 25.20 -24.31 6.09
CA ASP A 457 23.77 -24.03 5.78
C ASP A 457 23.57 -23.28 4.45
N ASP A 458 22.41 -23.43 3.78
CA ASP A 458 21.87 -22.34 2.94
C ASP A 458 20.36 -22.40 2.64
N ASP A 459 19.88 -21.28 2.10
CA ASP A 459 18.53 -20.75 1.82
C ASP A 459 17.44 -21.62 1.10
N ASN A 460 16.20 -21.54 1.63
CA ASN A 460 15.00 -20.85 1.04
C ASN A 460 14.36 -21.27 -0.33
N ILE A 461 13.18 -20.68 -0.60
CA ILE A 461 12.42 -20.55 -1.88
C ILE A 461 11.43 -21.68 -2.30
N ASN A 462 10.13 -21.33 -2.28
CA ASN A 462 9.05 -21.41 -3.31
C ASN A 462 9.18 -22.33 -4.57
N THR A 463 8.12 -22.72 -5.33
CA THR A 463 6.84 -22.03 -5.67
C THR A 463 5.75 -23.01 -6.23
N GLU A 464 4.47 -22.57 -6.28
CA GLU A 464 3.38 -22.85 -7.27
C GLU A 464 3.15 -24.28 -7.85
N ALA A 465 2.00 -24.95 -7.61
CA ALA A 465 0.70 -24.93 -8.36
C ALA A 465 0.64 -25.94 -9.55
N ASN A 466 -0.48 -26.45 -10.12
CA ASN A 466 -1.95 -26.31 -9.93
C ASN A 466 -2.62 -27.70 -10.27
N GLU A 467 -3.91 -28.01 -10.50
CA GLU A 467 -5.20 -27.29 -10.65
C GLU A 467 -6.46 -28.15 -10.24
N ASN A 468 -7.34 -28.60 -11.17
CA ASN A 468 -8.73 -29.08 -10.93
C ASN A 468 -9.07 -30.43 -11.60
N SER A 469 -9.98 -31.22 -10.99
CA SER A 469 -11.24 -31.78 -11.57
C SER A 469 -11.75 -33.08 -10.88
N GLU A 470 -12.93 -33.57 -11.26
CA GLU A 470 -13.81 -34.45 -10.48
C GLU A 470 -13.54 -35.97 -10.61
N SER A 471 -13.79 -36.73 -9.52
CA SER A 471 -14.69 -37.93 -9.47
C SER A 471 -14.31 -38.99 -8.39
N ASN A 472 -15.27 -39.85 -8.07
CA ASN A 472 -15.28 -40.90 -7.02
C ASN A 472 -15.87 -42.19 -7.69
N PRO A 473 -15.77 -43.45 -7.19
CA PRO A 473 -15.14 -43.97 -5.96
C PRO A 473 -14.23 -45.23 -6.15
N GLY A 474 -13.63 -45.76 -5.08
CA GLY A 474 -12.97 -47.08 -5.12
C GLY A 474 -12.40 -47.61 -3.79
N SER A 475 -12.85 -48.79 -3.37
CA SER A 475 -12.59 -49.48 -2.09
C SER A 475 -11.25 -50.22 -1.93
N GLU A 476 -10.81 -50.32 -0.67
CA GLU A 476 -10.13 -51.48 -0.02
C GLU A 476 -8.61 -51.81 -0.17
N SER A 477 -8.09 -52.30 0.98
CA SER A 477 -6.92 -53.18 1.21
C SER A 477 -5.53 -52.58 1.48
N GLU A 478 -4.74 -53.32 2.26
CA GLU A 478 -3.52 -52.89 2.97
C GLU A 478 -2.22 -53.42 2.32
N SER A 479 -1.09 -52.71 2.48
CA SER A 479 0.09 -53.25 3.21
C SER A 479 1.34 -52.34 3.20
N THR A 480 1.51 -51.60 4.30
CA THR A 480 2.78 -51.33 5.02
C THR A 480 4.12 -51.17 4.26
N LYS A 481 4.72 -49.98 4.37
CA LYS A 481 6.04 -49.81 5.00
C LYS A 481 6.27 -48.37 5.49
N ASN A 482 6.84 -48.23 6.69
CA ASN A 482 6.85 -46.94 7.41
C ASN A 482 7.86 -45.94 6.84
N HIS A 483 7.43 -44.69 6.72
CA HIS A 483 8.21 -43.50 7.09
C HIS A 483 7.35 -42.70 8.08
N ARG A 484 7.97 -42.09 9.10
CA ARG A 484 7.24 -41.31 10.11
C ARG A 484 7.00 -39.89 9.58
N ILE A 485 5.82 -39.67 9.01
CA ILE A 485 5.30 -38.34 8.73
C ILE A 485 4.96 -37.69 10.08
N ILE A 486 5.33 -36.42 10.25
CA ILE A 486 4.90 -35.57 11.37
C ILE A 486 3.69 -34.80 10.86
N ASP A 487 2.53 -35.02 11.46
CA ASP A 487 1.28 -34.39 11.00
C ASP A 487 1.29 -32.87 11.25
N ARG A 488 0.51 -32.15 10.43
CA ARG A 488 0.41 -30.68 10.52
C ARG A 488 -0.07 -30.21 11.90
N GLU A 489 -0.81 -31.05 12.62
CA GLU A 489 -1.24 -30.82 14.01
C GLU A 489 -0.11 -31.03 15.04
N GLU A 490 0.82 -31.99 14.84
CA GLU A 490 2.05 -32.07 15.67
C GLU A 490 2.92 -30.81 15.46
N LEU A 491 3.01 -30.30 14.23
CA LEU A 491 3.84 -29.13 13.92
C LEU A 491 3.28 -27.83 14.55
N GLU A 492 1.98 -27.55 14.42
CA GLU A 492 1.37 -26.38 15.08
C GLU A 492 1.32 -26.55 16.62
N SER A 493 1.18 -27.78 17.14
CA SER A 493 1.32 -28.08 18.58
C SER A 493 2.71 -27.70 19.13
N ILE A 494 3.79 -28.02 18.40
CA ILE A 494 5.16 -27.60 18.75
C ILE A 494 5.30 -26.07 18.71
N LYS A 495 4.67 -25.42 17.73
CA LYS A 495 4.66 -23.96 17.55
C LYS A 495 3.97 -23.25 18.72
N ASP A 496 2.77 -23.69 19.10
CA ASP A 496 2.04 -23.16 20.26
C ASP A 496 2.75 -23.47 21.59
N SER A 497 3.44 -24.61 21.70
CA SER A 497 4.30 -24.93 22.84
C SER A 497 5.46 -23.93 22.99
N VAL A 498 6.14 -23.57 21.90
CA VAL A 498 7.21 -22.56 21.91
C VAL A 498 6.66 -21.15 22.20
N VAL A 499 5.56 -20.75 21.57
CA VAL A 499 4.94 -19.42 21.77
C VAL A 499 4.37 -19.26 23.19
N SER A 500 3.75 -20.31 23.75
CA SER A 500 3.27 -20.30 25.15
C SER A 500 4.42 -20.33 26.15
N GLY A 501 5.51 -21.07 25.89
CA GLY A 501 6.73 -21.05 26.68
C GLY A 501 7.39 -19.67 26.73
N ALA A 502 7.50 -19.00 25.57
CA ALA A 502 8.04 -17.64 25.47
C ALA A 502 7.18 -16.61 26.21
N ARG A 503 5.84 -16.65 26.02
CA ARG A 503 4.90 -15.80 26.79
C ARG A 503 5.00 -16.05 28.29
N SER A 504 5.03 -17.32 28.72
CA SER A 504 5.08 -17.70 30.14
C SER A 504 6.26 -17.03 30.87
N LYS A 505 7.46 -17.10 30.28
CA LYS A 505 8.68 -16.51 30.88
C LYS A 505 8.61 -14.99 31.01
N VAL A 506 8.29 -14.29 29.92
CA VAL A 506 8.26 -12.81 29.89
C VAL A 506 7.18 -12.24 30.82
N PHE A 507 6.01 -12.89 30.91
CA PHE A 507 4.98 -12.48 31.88
C PHE A 507 5.39 -12.75 33.33
N ALA A 508 6.00 -13.91 33.65
CA ALA A 508 6.44 -14.20 35.02
C ALA A 508 7.56 -13.26 35.50
N GLU A 509 8.50 -12.89 34.63
CA GLU A 509 9.59 -11.97 34.94
C GLU A 509 9.09 -10.52 35.12
N THR A 510 8.09 -10.09 34.35
CA THR A 510 7.48 -8.75 34.52
C THR A 510 6.52 -8.68 35.71
N GLU A 511 5.77 -9.74 36.01
CA GLU A 511 4.86 -9.79 37.17
C GLU A 511 5.65 -9.78 38.49
N MET A 512 6.74 -10.57 38.61
CA MET A 512 7.64 -10.48 39.78
C MET A 512 8.33 -9.11 39.92
N SER A 513 8.70 -8.47 38.81
CA SER A 513 9.31 -7.13 38.84
C SER A 513 8.34 -6.08 39.39
N LEU A 514 7.09 -6.12 38.93
CA LEU A 514 6.02 -5.21 39.37
C LEU A 514 5.62 -5.48 40.84
N GLU A 515 5.51 -6.74 41.26
CA GLU A 515 5.18 -7.12 42.63
C GLU A 515 6.31 -6.72 43.62
N ASN A 516 7.58 -6.81 43.20
CA ASN A 516 8.71 -6.36 44.00
C ASN A 516 8.78 -4.82 44.13
N GLU A 517 8.57 -4.05 43.05
CA GLU A 517 8.51 -2.58 43.14
C GLU A 517 7.30 -2.09 43.95
N THR A 518 6.14 -2.76 43.87
CA THR A 518 4.98 -2.42 44.70
C THR A 518 5.18 -2.76 46.19
N LEU A 519 5.80 -3.90 46.50
CA LEU A 519 6.18 -4.24 47.89
C LEU A 519 7.23 -3.27 48.47
N LYS A 520 8.15 -2.80 47.64
CA LYS A 520 9.16 -1.78 47.95
C LYS A 520 8.52 -0.41 48.17
N ALA A 521 7.55 -0.02 47.34
CA ALA A 521 6.74 1.18 47.56
C ALA A 521 5.93 1.11 48.86
N GLN A 522 5.29 -0.04 49.14
CA GLN A 522 4.55 -0.26 50.39
C GLN A 522 5.46 -0.12 51.62
N LYS A 523 6.62 -0.79 51.64
CA LYS A 523 7.58 -0.68 52.77
C LYS A 523 8.13 0.73 52.96
N ASN A 524 8.32 1.49 51.88
CA ASN A 524 8.69 2.90 51.97
C ASN A 524 7.57 3.75 52.58
N ILE A 525 6.30 3.48 52.26
CA ILE A 525 5.14 4.16 52.85
C ILE A 525 4.97 3.79 54.33
N GLU A 526 5.09 2.50 54.69
CA GLU A 526 5.01 2.03 56.08
C GLU A 526 6.12 2.65 56.95
N SER A 527 7.38 2.60 56.47
CA SER A 527 8.53 3.25 57.11
C SER A 527 8.36 4.78 57.25
N PHE A 528 7.70 5.43 56.28
CA PHE A 528 7.43 6.86 56.33
C PHE A 528 6.32 7.22 57.33
N MET A 529 5.25 6.42 57.38
CA MET A 529 4.13 6.62 58.32
C MET A 529 4.57 6.50 59.78
N ASP A 530 5.38 5.48 60.09
CA ASP A 530 5.84 5.16 61.46
C ASP A 530 6.75 6.25 62.05
N ASN A 531 7.46 7.00 61.19
CA ASN A 531 8.37 8.09 61.61
C ASN A 531 7.72 9.50 61.64
N SER A 532 6.48 9.66 61.14
CA SER A 532 5.95 11.00 60.79
C SER A 532 4.73 11.46 61.59
N ILE A 533 4.23 10.67 62.55
CA ILE A 533 2.99 10.98 63.30
C ILE A 533 3.26 11.05 64.81
N PRO A 534 3.50 12.25 65.38
CA PRO A 534 3.52 12.45 66.83
C PRO A 534 2.10 12.38 67.39
N GLU A 535 1.87 11.55 68.42
CA GLU A 535 0.59 11.52 69.15
C GLU A 535 0.31 12.87 69.82
N SER A 536 -0.58 13.68 69.23
CA SER A 536 -1.11 14.88 69.88
C SER A 536 -2.54 15.16 69.40
N THR A 537 -3.44 15.47 70.33
CA THR A 537 -4.88 15.50 70.10
C THR A 537 -5.40 16.92 69.85
N ASP A 538 -5.36 17.39 68.60
CA ASP A 538 -6.32 18.39 68.13
C ASP A 538 -6.57 18.25 66.62
N ASN A 539 -7.82 17.98 66.24
CA ASN A 539 -8.21 17.57 64.88
C ASN A 539 -9.24 18.54 64.29
N SER A 540 -8.75 19.61 63.65
CA SER A 540 -9.58 20.48 62.81
C SER A 540 -9.44 20.12 61.33
N LEU A 541 -10.57 20.02 60.63
CA LEU A 541 -10.64 19.61 59.22
C LEU A 541 -9.78 20.48 58.25
N PRO A 542 -9.64 21.82 58.44
CA PRO A 542 -8.78 22.64 57.59
C PRO A 542 -7.29 22.28 57.71
N GLU A 543 -6.83 21.99 58.92
CA GLU A 543 -5.43 21.67 59.18
C GLU A 543 -5.06 20.28 58.66
N ILE A 544 -6.00 19.32 58.73
CA ILE A 544 -5.88 18.01 58.06
C ILE A 544 -5.74 18.20 56.54
N LYS A 545 -6.62 19.00 55.92
CA LYS A 545 -6.53 19.30 54.47
C LYS A 545 -5.19 19.95 54.09
N ARG A 546 -4.70 20.90 54.88
CA ARG A 546 -3.41 21.58 54.66
C ARG A 546 -2.22 20.61 54.72
N ARG A 547 -2.27 19.61 55.61
CA ARG A 547 -1.23 18.58 55.77
C ARG A 547 -1.24 17.51 54.67
N ILE A 548 -2.42 17.18 54.12
CA ILE A 548 -2.56 16.18 53.05
C ILE A 548 -2.28 16.77 51.65
N ALA A 549 -2.52 18.07 51.44
CA ALA A 549 -2.40 18.71 50.11
C ALA A 549 -1.10 18.42 49.33
N PRO A 550 0.12 18.38 49.94
CA PRO A 550 1.35 18.04 49.23
C PRO A 550 1.42 16.59 48.68
N TRP A 551 0.60 15.69 49.22
CA TRP A 551 0.65 14.24 48.96
C TRP A 551 -0.34 13.76 47.90
N VAL A 552 -1.27 14.64 47.50
CA VAL A 552 -2.32 14.34 46.50
C VAL A 552 -1.76 13.89 45.14
N PRO A 553 -0.69 14.48 44.58
CA PRO A 553 -0.12 14.03 43.30
C PRO A 553 0.37 12.58 43.34
N SER A 554 1.03 12.18 44.44
CA SER A 554 1.53 10.81 44.63
C SER A 554 0.40 9.79 44.75
N PHE A 555 -0.71 10.16 45.41
CA PHE A 555 -1.91 9.32 45.46
C PHE A 555 -2.59 9.17 44.08
N LEU A 556 -2.64 10.24 43.27
CA LEU A 556 -3.19 10.19 41.92
C LEU A 556 -2.36 9.30 40.98
N GLY A 557 -1.02 9.37 41.05
CA GLY A 557 -0.16 8.47 40.29
C GLY A 557 -0.38 6.99 40.64
N LEU A 558 -0.57 6.69 41.92
CA LEU A 558 -0.82 5.33 42.39
C LEU A 558 -2.23 4.83 42.01
N ALA A 559 -3.24 5.71 42.00
CA ALA A 559 -4.57 5.41 41.47
C ALA A 559 -4.53 5.08 39.96
N GLY A 560 -3.71 5.80 39.17
CA GLY A 560 -3.49 5.50 37.75
C GLY A 560 -2.89 4.12 37.52
N ALA A 561 -1.90 3.73 38.32
CA ALA A 561 -1.31 2.38 38.26
C ALA A 561 -2.34 1.28 38.59
N VAL A 562 -3.15 1.47 39.63
CA VAL A 562 -4.23 0.53 40.00
C VAL A 562 -5.29 0.43 38.90
N PHE A 563 -5.65 1.55 38.25
CA PHE A 563 -6.60 1.56 37.13
C PHE A 563 -6.10 0.75 35.91
N ILE A 564 -4.81 0.89 35.57
CA ILE A 564 -4.17 0.10 34.49
C ILE A 564 -4.17 -1.40 34.83
N VAL A 565 -3.84 -1.78 36.08
CA VAL A 565 -3.90 -3.18 36.54
C VAL A 565 -5.34 -3.71 36.51
N SER A 566 -6.34 -2.89 36.82
CA SER A 566 -7.76 -3.26 36.72
C SER A 566 -8.22 -3.50 35.28
N LEU A 567 -7.79 -2.66 34.32
CA LEU A 567 -8.05 -2.87 32.89
C LEU A 567 -7.44 -4.19 32.38
N LEU A 568 -6.17 -4.45 32.74
CA LEU A 568 -5.47 -5.69 32.36
C LEU A 568 -6.13 -6.95 32.93
N LYS A 569 -6.72 -6.89 34.14
CA LYS A 569 -7.53 -7.98 34.68
C LYS A 569 -8.88 -8.16 33.96
N ARG A 570 -9.52 -7.07 33.52
CA ARG A 570 -10.87 -7.10 32.91
C ARG A 570 -10.88 -7.74 31.51
N GLY A 571 -9.78 -7.65 30.76
CA GLY A 571 -9.62 -8.28 29.45
C GLY A 571 -9.54 -9.83 29.44
N ARG A 572 -9.50 -10.47 30.63
CA ARG A 572 -9.32 -11.93 30.77
C ARG A 572 -10.64 -12.70 31.02
N GLY A 573 -11.79 -12.06 30.78
CA GLY A 573 -13.09 -12.46 31.36
C GLY A 573 -14.14 -13.10 30.42
N THR A 574 -13.91 -13.26 29.13
CA THR A 574 -14.93 -13.77 28.17
C THR A 574 -14.37 -14.71 27.10
N ARG A 575 -14.14 -15.98 27.47
CA ARG A 575 -14.23 -17.14 26.56
C ARG A 575 -14.35 -18.46 27.34
N LYS A 576 -15.58 -18.94 27.46
CA LYS A 576 -16.01 -20.31 27.77
C LYS A 576 -17.34 -20.56 27.09
#